data_AF-A0A9P5NA38-F1
#
_entry.id   AF-A0A9P5NA38-F1
#
_cell.length_a   1.000
_cell.length_b   1.000
_cell.length_c   1.000
_cell.angle_alpha   90.00
_cell.angle_beta   90.00
_cell.angle_gamma   90.00
#
_symmetry.space_group_name_H-M   'P 1'
#
loop_
_entity.id
_entity.type
_entity.pdbx_description
1 polymer ?
#
loop_
_entity_poly.entity_id
_entity_poly.type
_entity_poly.pdbx_seq_one_letter_code
_entity_poly.pdbx_strand_id
1 'polypeptide(L)'
;MFGDNPTVARTPFASLQQADMGWNAKWHEADLQWADHVTTQYPYYPEEKRLKLAANDARSIPSMVAQDVKQSIENTNSQLTKILQHITASPSHPTFLSTQHLEVVAASPPCGSSLGPYQPALMPVPFPVLPPSLQPQDQSGMLVTRSLTLGNGRQLILAADDVPALPAVLFAHDIPTLNRMWDDMSKHWVNDSKLHIKGVAIVIVYWKDIYTSKSNINWKLRQWKGIKGNWFNWKVIVQRYREGMPDQFWAAFSEKGQHLGYKAILEWLSLERKEKNHQLAEKIKAEYGGQFSQVFSYKKNGKIHVKSRDCDIIKQYYKEKGIVGGDEAEEIDSGEVGDE
;
A
#
# COMPACT_ATOMS: atom_id res chain seq x y z
N MET A 1 -18.22 30.23 23.38
CA MET A 1 -16.81 30.41 23.78
C MET A 1 -16.18 29.03 23.82
N PHE A 2 -15.63 28.57 22.69
CA PHE A 2 -14.83 27.36 22.64
C PHE A 2 -13.40 27.83 22.36
N GLY A 3 -12.51 27.61 23.33
CA GLY A 3 -11.11 27.96 23.22
C GLY A 3 -10.37 26.93 22.39
N ASP A 4 -9.50 27.42 21.51
CA ASP A 4 -8.57 26.63 20.72
C ASP A 4 -7.66 25.78 21.62
N ASN A 5 -7.73 24.47 21.46
CA ASN A 5 -6.82 23.53 22.13
C ASN A 5 -5.87 22.94 21.07
N PRO A 6 -4.54 23.07 21.23
CA PRO A 6 -3.60 22.57 20.23
C PRO A 6 -3.59 21.04 20.22
N THR A 7 -3.84 20.47 19.05
CA THR A 7 -3.73 19.04 18.78
C THR A 7 -2.26 18.62 18.90
N VAL A 8 -1.87 18.03 20.03
CA VAL A 8 -0.53 17.42 20.19
C VAL A 8 -0.53 16.10 19.41
N ALA A 9 -0.10 16.18 18.15
CA ALA A 9 0.10 15.01 17.30
C ALA A 9 1.28 14.17 17.82
N ARG A 10 1.06 12.86 17.87
CA ARG A 10 1.97 11.81 18.32
C ARG A 10 3.20 11.73 17.41
N THR A 11 4.41 11.85 17.96
CA THR A 11 5.66 11.57 17.26
C THR A 11 5.78 10.06 16.99
N PRO A 12 6.04 9.60 15.75
CA PRO A 12 6.20 8.18 15.48
C PRO A 12 7.54 7.64 16.01
N PHE A 13 7.44 6.45 16.59
CA PHE A 13 8.50 5.65 17.21
C PHE A 13 9.65 5.36 16.23
N ALA A 14 10.83 5.94 16.49
CA ALA A 14 12.08 5.49 15.88
C ALA A 14 12.63 4.31 16.70
N SER A 15 12.42 3.09 16.22
CA SER A 15 13.04 1.88 16.79
C SER A 15 14.43 1.68 16.18
N LEU A 16 15.44 2.00 16.97
CA LEU A 16 16.84 1.64 16.75
C LEU A 16 17.25 0.72 17.90
N GLN A 17 17.68 -0.49 17.53
CA GLN A 17 18.48 -1.46 18.29
C GLN A 17 18.48 -1.32 19.82
N GLN A 18 17.91 -2.29 20.52
CA GLN A 18 18.41 -2.67 21.85
C GLN A 18 18.14 -4.14 22.15
N ALA A 19 19.18 -4.92 21.94
CA ALA A 19 19.43 -6.09 22.76
C ALA A 19 19.62 -5.62 24.20
N ASP A 20 18.94 -6.30 25.13
CA ASP A 20 19.29 -6.40 26.54
C ASP A 20 19.64 -5.07 27.25
N MET A 21 18.70 -4.11 27.25
CA MET A 21 18.78 -2.97 28.16
C MET A 21 17.71 -3.09 29.23
N GLY A 22 18.19 -3.31 30.46
CA GLY A 22 17.40 -3.30 31.67
C GLY A 22 16.49 -2.08 31.75
N TRP A 23 15.37 -2.27 32.44
CA TRP A 23 14.35 -1.28 32.80
C TRP A 23 14.85 0.18 32.72
N ASN A 24 14.49 0.88 31.65
CA ASN A 24 14.87 2.28 31.48
C ASN A 24 13.90 3.17 32.26
N ALA A 25 14.31 3.56 33.47
CA ALA A 25 13.50 4.37 34.39
C ALA A 25 12.95 5.66 33.73
N LYS A 26 13.65 6.23 32.75
CA LYS A 26 13.19 7.44 32.04
C LYS A 26 11.99 7.19 31.14
N TRP A 27 11.91 6.03 30.50
CA TRP A 27 10.76 5.67 29.66
C TRP A 27 9.56 5.33 30.53
N HIS A 28 9.78 4.66 31.66
CA HIS A 28 8.73 4.38 32.62
C HIS A 28 8.11 5.67 33.19
N GLU A 29 8.93 6.65 33.54
CA GLU A 29 8.45 7.98 33.98
C GLU A 29 7.62 8.68 32.89
N ALA A 30 8.06 8.63 31.63
CA ALA A 30 7.31 9.22 30.51
C ALA A 30 5.96 8.52 30.28
N ASP A 31 5.92 7.18 30.40
CA ASP A 31 4.67 6.42 30.31
C ASP A 31 3.71 6.74 31.47
N LEU A 32 4.22 6.93 32.68
CA LEU A 32 3.42 7.34 33.84
C LEU A 32 2.85 8.75 33.65
N GLN A 33 3.64 9.70 33.16
CA GLN A 33 3.18 11.06 32.86
C GLN A 33 2.11 11.06 31.75
N TRP A 34 2.28 10.22 30.73
CA TRP A 34 1.27 10.05 29.69
C TRP A 34 -0.02 9.44 30.25
N ALA A 35 0.08 8.40 31.08
CA ALA A 35 -1.07 7.76 31.70
C ALA A 35 -1.85 8.74 32.59
N ASP A 36 -1.16 9.53 33.42
CA ASP A 36 -1.75 10.57 34.27
C ASP A 36 -2.46 11.67 33.47
N HIS A 37 -1.84 12.09 32.35
CA HIS A 37 -2.47 13.04 31.44
C HIS A 37 -3.77 12.49 30.83
N VAL A 38 -3.75 11.23 30.39
CA VAL A 38 -4.93 10.59 29.78
C VAL A 38 -6.04 10.37 30.80
N THR A 39 -5.73 9.91 32.01
CA THR A 39 -6.73 9.70 33.07
C THR A 39 -7.31 11.01 33.58
N THR A 40 -6.54 12.10 33.55
CA THR A 40 -7.01 13.44 33.90
C THR A 40 -7.93 14.03 32.82
N GLN A 41 -7.57 13.87 31.54
CA GLN A 41 -8.37 14.36 30.41
C GLN A 41 -9.63 13.53 30.16
N TYR A 42 -9.53 12.22 30.34
CA TYR A 42 -10.60 11.25 30.10
C TYR A 42 -10.82 10.39 31.35
N PRO A 43 -11.35 10.99 32.44
CA PRO A 43 -11.56 10.27 33.67
C PRO A 43 -12.49 9.08 33.44
N TYR A 44 -12.05 7.91 33.91
CA TYR A 44 -12.86 6.71 33.82
C TYR A 44 -14.13 6.89 34.66
N TYR A 45 -15.27 6.93 33.98
CA TYR A 45 -16.56 6.97 34.65
C TYR A 45 -17.06 5.56 34.95
N PRO A 46 -17.59 5.32 36.17
CA PRO A 46 -18.33 4.10 36.46
C PRO A 46 -19.41 3.86 35.40
N GLU A 47 -19.70 2.60 35.09
CA GLU A 47 -20.65 2.20 34.05
C GLU A 47 -21.99 2.94 34.12
N GLU A 48 -22.55 3.06 35.32
CA GLU A 48 -23.81 3.77 35.53
C GLU A 48 -23.75 5.24 35.08
N LYS A 49 -22.63 5.92 35.31
CA LYS A 49 -22.44 7.32 34.91
C LYS A 49 -22.22 7.44 33.40
N ARG A 50 -21.54 6.47 32.77
CA ARG A 50 -21.42 6.40 31.30
C ARG A 50 -22.78 6.23 30.63
N LEU A 51 -23.63 5.36 31.17
CA LEU A 51 -24.99 5.15 30.66
C LEU A 51 -25.85 6.41 30.82
N LYS A 52 -25.75 7.12 31.95
CA LYS A 52 -26.47 8.40 32.15
C LYS A 52 -25.99 9.49 31.19
N LEU A 53 -24.68 9.61 30.95
CA LEU A 53 -24.12 10.54 29.97
C LEU A 53 -24.61 10.22 28.56
N ALA A 54 -24.53 8.95 28.13
CA ALA A 54 -25.02 8.53 26.83
C ALA A 54 -26.53 8.78 26.65
N ALA A 55 -27.33 8.57 27.70
CA ALA A 55 -28.77 8.86 27.67
C ALA A 55 -29.07 10.37 27.58
N ASN A 56 -28.26 11.22 28.19
CA ASN A 56 -28.38 12.67 28.06
C ASN A 56 -27.93 13.17 26.69
N ASP A 57 -26.82 12.64 26.17
CA ASP A 57 -26.34 12.96 24.82
C ASP A 57 -27.39 12.59 23.78
N ALA A 58 -28.03 11.42 23.92
CA ALA A 58 -29.13 10.99 23.06
C ALA A 58 -30.35 11.93 23.10
N ARG A 59 -30.58 12.63 24.22
CA ARG A 59 -31.63 13.67 24.35
C ARG A 59 -31.21 15.02 23.78
N SER A 60 -29.91 15.28 23.70
CA SER A 60 -29.33 16.54 23.22
C SER A 60 -29.18 16.58 21.70
N ILE A 61 -29.38 15.45 21.02
CA ILE A 61 -29.40 15.40 19.55
C ILE A 61 -30.60 16.24 19.07
N PRO A 62 -30.37 17.32 18.29
CA PRO A 62 -31.45 18.17 17.79
C PRO A 62 -32.50 17.31 17.06
N SER A 63 -33.78 17.52 17.40
CA SER A 63 -34.93 16.78 16.85
C SER A 63 -34.91 16.65 15.31
N MET A 64 -34.34 17.64 14.61
CA MET A 64 -34.12 17.60 13.15
C MET A 64 -33.29 16.40 12.69
N VAL A 65 -32.18 16.08 13.38
CA VAL A 65 -31.30 14.96 13.00
C VAL A 65 -31.99 13.62 13.25
N ALA A 66 -32.80 13.53 14.31
CA ALA A 66 -33.60 12.34 14.58
C ALA A 66 -34.71 12.13 13.53
N GLN A 67 -35.33 13.21 13.04
CA GLN A 67 -36.30 13.15 11.95
C GLN A 67 -35.66 12.74 10.62
N ASP A 68 -34.48 13.27 10.28
CA ASP A 68 -33.77 12.91 9.05
C ASP A 68 -33.36 11.43 9.06
N VAL A 69 -32.86 10.91 10.18
CA VAL A 69 -32.53 9.48 10.33
C VAL A 69 -33.79 8.63 10.22
N LYS A 70 -34.89 9.02 10.84
CA LYS A 70 -36.17 8.30 10.75
C LYS A 70 -36.71 8.27 9.31
N GLN A 71 -36.69 9.40 8.61
CA GLN A 71 -37.13 9.50 7.22
C GLN A 71 -36.25 8.65 6.29
N SER A 72 -34.94 8.61 6.55
CA SER A 72 -33.99 7.76 5.81
C SER A 72 -34.30 6.27 5.99
N ILE A 73 -34.60 5.84 7.22
CA ILE A 73 -34.99 4.45 7.52
C ILE A 73 -36.32 4.10 6.81
N GLU A 74 -37.32 4.98 6.87
CA GLU A 74 -38.62 4.76 6.20
C GLU A 74 -38.48 4.68 4.67
N ASN A 75 -37.66 5.56 4.07
CA ASN A 75 -37.35 5.51 2.64
C ASN A 75 -36.67 4.20 2.24
N THR A 76 -35.72 3.73 3.06
CA THR A 76 -35.00 2.47 2.81
C THR A 76 -35.96 1.28 2.88
N ASN A 77 -36.83 1.23 3.88
CA ASN A 77 -37.83 0.17 4.02
C ASN A 77 -38.85 0.17 2.86
N SER A 78 -39.25 1.36 2.39
CA SER A 78 -40.12 1.49 1.21
C SER A 78 -39.45 0.95 -0.06
N GLN A 79 -38.16 1.22 -0.27
CA GLN A 79 -37.41 0.66 -1.39
C GLN A 79 -37.28 -0.86 -1.32
N LEU A 80 -36.98 -1.43 -0.15
CA LEU A 80 -36.91 -2.88 0.04
C LEU A 80 -38.25 -3.56 -0.27
N THR A 81 -39.36 -2.94 0.14
CA THR A 81 -40.71 -3.46 -0.14
C THR A 81 -41.00 -3.50 -1.65
N LYS A 82 -40.57 -2.48 -2.41
CA LYS A 82 -40.70 -2.47 -3.88
C LYS A 82 -39.88 -3.56 -4.56
N ILE A 83 -38.66 -3.81 -4.09
CA ILE A 83 -37.81 -4.90 -4.60
C ILE A 83 -38.48 -6.26 -4.37
N LEU A 84 -39.02 -6.49 -3.17
CA LEU A 84 -39.72 -7.74 -2.84
C LEU A 84 -40.98 -7.95 -3.69
N GLN A 85 -41.71 -6.88 -4.03
CA GLN A 85 -42.86 -6.96 -4.92
C GLN A 85 -42.46 -7.36 -6.35
N HIS A 86 -41.34 -6.83 -6.87
CA HIS A 86 -40.84 -7.21 -8.19
C HIS A 86 -40.39 -8.68 -8.28
N ILE A 87 -39.87 -9.23 -7.18
CA ILE A 87 -39.44 -10.65 -7.13
C ILE A 87 -40.66 -11.57 -7.06
N THR A 88 -41.70 -11.19 -6.31
CA THR A 88 -42.89 -12.03 -6.09
C THR A 88 -43.93 -11.92 -7.20
N ALA A 89 -43.95 -10.82 -7.96
CA ALA A 89 -44.90 -10.58 -9.06
C ALA A 89 -44.43 -11.11 -10.43
N SER A 90 -43.52 -12.08 -10.48
CA SER A 90 -43.14 -12.76 -11.74
C SER A 90 -43.85 -14.12 -11.85
N PRO A 91 -45.10 -14.17 -12.39
CA PRO A 91 -45.75 -15.42 -12.71
C PRO A 91 -45.29 -15.94 -14.09
N SER A 92 -45.18 -17.26 -14.18
CA SER A 92 -45.07 -18.08 -15.39
C SER A 92 -43.73 -18.06 -16.17
N HIS A 93 -42.88 -19.02 -15.79
CA HIS A 93 -41.93 -19.65 -16.70
C HIS A 93 -42.65 -20.28 -17.90
N PRO A 94 -42.22 -20.00 -19.14
CA PRO A 94 -42.32 -20.99 -20.20
C PRO A 94 -41.14 -21.95 -20.08
N THR A 95 -41.47 -23.21 -19.82
CA THR A 95 -40.62 -24.37 -20.07
C THR A 95 -40.14 -24.34 -21.52
N PHE A 96 -38.84 -24.19 -21.75
CA PHE A 96 -38.24 -24.58 -23.02
C PHE A 96 -36.93 -25.33 -22.79
N LEU A 97 -37.01 -26.62 -23.11
CA LEU A 97 -35.91 -27.49 -23.50
C LEU A 97 -35.15 -26.85 -24.67
N SER A 98 -33.83 -27.01 -24.73
CA SER A 98 -33.18 -27.77 -25.80
C SER A 98 -31.67 -27.56 -25.77
N THR A 99 -30.97 -28.64 -25.45
CA THR A 99 -29.54 -28.84 -25.63
C THR A 99 -29.15 -28.61 -27.09
N GLN A 100 -28.26 -27.65 -27.37
CA GLN A 100 -27.50 -27.66 -28.62
C GLN A 100 -26.00 -27.75 -28.33
N HIS A 101 -25.47 -28.87 -28.82
CA HIS A 101 -24.10 -29.31 -28.91
C HIS A 101 -23.38 -28.44 -29.97
N LEU A 102 -22.36 -27.69 -29.55
CA LEU A 102 -21.49 -26.95 -30.46
C LEU A 102 -20.24 -27.79 -30.74
N GLU A 103 -20.21 -28.38 -31.94
CA GLU A 103 -19.01 -28.94 -32.54
C GLU A 103 -18.05 -27.81 -32.94
N VAL A 104 -16.82 -27.88 -32.45
CA VAL A 104 -15.72 -27.00 -32.84
C VAL A 104 -14.99 -27.66 -34.01
N VAL A 105 -15.15 -27.08 -35.20
CA VAL A 105 -14.40 -27.43 -36.41
C VAL A 105 -13.00 -26.84 -36.31
N ALA A 106 -11.98 -27.70 -36.18
CA ALA A 106 -10.58 -27.31 -36.22
C ALA A 106 -10.11 -27.16 -37.67
N ALA A 107 -9.79 -25.93 -38.08
CA ALA A 107 -9.13 -25.64 -39.35
C ALA A 107 -7.60 -25.67 -39.17
N SER A 108 -6.94 -26.53 -39.95
CA SER A 108 -5.47 -26.59 -40.08
C SER A 108 -4.97 -25.55 -41.10
N PRO A 109 -3.79 -24.94 -40.89
CA PRO A 109 -3.01 -24.36 -41.99
C PRO A 109 -1.77 -25.22 -42.37
N PRO A 110 -1.44 -25.32 -43.67
CA PRO A 110 -0.22 -25.94 -44.17
C PRO A 110 0.88 -24.91 -44.45
N CYS A 111 2.13 -25.25 -44.12
CA CYS A 111 3.41 -24.85 -44.77
C CYS A 111 4.54 -25.16 -43.77
N GLY A 112 5.59 -25.93 -44.05
CA GLY A 112 6.25 -26.16 -45.34
C GLY A 112 7.55 -25.34 -45.37
N SER A 113 8.64 -25.94 -44.85
CA SER A 113 10.08 -25.64 -45.09
C SER A 113 10.89 -26.25 -43.93
N SER A 114 12.07 -26.84 -44.06
CA SER A 114 12.87 -27.38 -45.16
C SER A 114 14.01 -28.08 -44.43
N LEU A 115 14.23 -29.36 -44.71
CA LEU A 115 15.31 -30.18 -44.16
C LEU A 115 16.64 -29.76 -44.81
N GLY A 116 17.62 -29.38 -44.00
CA GLY A 116 19.03 -29.30 -44.40
C GLY A 116 19.82 -30.42 -43.73
N PRO A 117 20.54 -31.28 -44.47
CA PRO A 117 21.37 -32.33 -43.89
C PRO A 117 22.76 -31.76 -43.56
N TYR A 118 23.13 -31.73 -42.27
CA TYR A 118 24.52 -31.48 -41.88
C TYR A 118 25.20 -32.81 -41.53
N GLN A 119 26.21 -33.14 -42.34
CA GLN A 119 27.12 -34.25 -42.16
C GLN A 119 27.99 -34.08 -40.90
N PRO A 120 28.41 -35.19 -40.26
CA PRO A 120 29.37 -35.16 -39.17
C PRO A 120 30.81 -35.16 -39.70
N ALA A 121 31.58 -34.12 -39.35
CA ALA A 121 33.03 -34.10 -39.55
C ALA A 121 33.71 -34.75 -38.33
N LEU A 122 34.28 -35.93 -38.55
CA LEU A 122 35.24 -36.58 -37.66
C LEU A 122 36.51 -35.73 -37.60
N MET A 123 36.86 -35.24 -36.40
CA MET A 123 38.14 -34.60 -36.12
C MET A 123 38.86 -35.36 -34.99
N PRO A 124 40.20 -35.35 -34.98
CA PRO A 124 41.02 -36.33 -34.26
C PRO A 124 41.14 -36.02 -32.77
N VAL A 125 41.24 -37.11 -32.01
CA VAL A 125 41.45 -37.20 -30.57
C VAL A 125 42.77 -36.55 -30.15
N PRO A 126 42.77 -35.52 -29.27
CA PRO A 126 43.95 -35.10 -28.54
C PRO A 126 44.00 -35.74 -27.14
N PHE A 127 45.23 -35.98 -26.69
CA PHE A 127 45.69 -36.69 -25.50
C PHE A 127 45.00 -36.33 -24.16
N PRO A 128 44.99 -37.26 -23.18
CA PRO A 128 44.50 -37.02 -21.83
C PRO A 128 45.46 -36.10 -21.07
N VAL A 129 45.14 -34.81 -21.00
CA VAL A 129 45.77 -33.89 -20.05
C VAL A 129 45.11 -34.12 -18.69
N LEU A 130 45.90 -34.56 -17.71
CA LEU A 130 45.47 -34.70 -16.31
C LEU A 130 44.83 -33.40 -15.81
N PRO A 131 43.63 -33.46 -15.20
CA PRO A 131 43.00 -32.27 -14.64
C PRO A 131 43.88 -31.73 -13.50
N PRO A 132 44.16 -30.42 -13.45
CA PRO A 132 44.77 -29.83 -12.26
C PRO A 132 43.84 -30.12 -11.07
N SER A 133 44.44 -30.66 -10.01
CA SER A 133 43.80 -30.95 -8.73
C SER A 133 42.87 -29.79 -8.34
N LEU A 134 41.57 -30.09 -8.28
CA LEU A 134 40.54 -29.25 -7.69
C LEU A 134 40.83 -29.15 -6.19
N GLN A 135 41.81 -28.31 -5.83
CA GLN A 135 41.87 -27.81 -4.47
C GLN A 135 40.57 -27.03 -4.23
N PRO A 136 39.81 -27.33 -3.16
CA PRO A 136 38.71 -26.48 -2.74
C PRO A 136 39.34 -25.12 -2.42
N GLN A 137 39.23 -24.17 -3.34
CA GLN A 137 39.47 -22.80 -2.99
C GLN A 137 38.39 -22.47 -1.97
N ASP A 138 38.81 -22.34 -0.71
CA ASP A 138 38.05 -21.73 0.37
C ASP A 138 37.74 -20.28 -0.03
N GLN A 139 36.79 -20.12 -0.95
CA GLN A 139 36.07 -18.90 -1.16
C GLN A 139 35.15 -18.77 0.04
N SER A 140 35.74 -18.38 1.18
CA SER A 140 35.04 -17.73 2.28
C SER A 140 34.54 -16.36 1.80
N GLY A 141 33.74 -16.36 0.73
CA GLY A 141 32.96 -15.23 0.32
C GLY A 141 31.98 -14.98 1.46
N MET A 142 32.12 -13.84 2.13
CA MET A 142 31.16 -13.41 3.13
C MET A 142 29.78 -13.43 2.48
N LEU A 143 28.94 -14.38 2.87
CA LEU A 143 27.56 -14.44 2.44
C LEU A 143 26.90 -13.16 2.94
N VAL A 144 26.56 -12.28 2.00
CA VAL A 144 25.84 -11.06 2.32
C VAL A 144 24.47 -11.48 2.83
N THR A 145 24.20 -11.20 4.11
CA THR A 145 22.91 -11.45 4.73
C THR A 145 22.18 -10.15 5.03
N ARG A 146 20.85 -10.20 5.08
CA ARG A 146 19.99 -9.09 5.51
C ARG A 146 19.07 -9.53 6.61
N SER A 147 18.78 -8.64 7.55
CA SER A 147 17.74 -8.84 8.55
C SER A 147 16.45 -8.13 8.12
N LEU A 148 15.32 -8.82 8.25
CA LEU A 148 13.98 -8.26 8.11
C LEU A 148 13.23 -8.50 9.42
N THR A 149 12.69 -7.45 10.03
CA THR A 149 11.86 -7.57 11.24
C THR A 149 10.39 -7.49 10.84
N LEU A 150 9.63 -8.53 11.16
CA LEU A 150 8.19 -8.62 10.92
C LEU A 150 7.41 -7.88 12.02
N GLY A 151 6.12 -7.62 11.80
CA GLY A 151 5.25 -6.87 12.72
C GLY A 151 5.04 -7.56 14.07
N ASN A 152 5.22 -8.88 14.13
CA ASN A 152 5.23 -9.66 15.37
C ASN A 152 6.58 -9.64 16.11
N GLY A 153 7.56 -8.85 15.66
CA GLY A 153 8.89 -8.75 16.26
C GLY A 153 9.86 -9.87 15.84
N ARG A 154 9.43 -10.87 15.06
CA ARG A 154 10.34 -11.92 14.56
C ARG A 154 11.30 -11.34 13.54
N GLN A 155 12.58 -11.61 13.74
CA GLN A 155 13.63 -11.24 12.79
C GLN A 155 13.97 -12.42 11.88
N LEU A 156 13.95 -12.19 10.57
CA LEU A 156 14.37 -13.13 9.54
C LEU A 156 15.75 -12.72 9.01
N ILE A 157 16.71 -13.64 9.04
CA ILE A 157 18.01 -13.47 8.39
C ILE A 157 17.93 -14.11 7.00
N LEU A 158 18.11 -13.29 5.98
CA LEU A 158 17.94 -13.62 4.57
C LEU A 158 19.32 -13.63 3.88
N ALA A 159 19.71 -14.76 3.31
CA ALA A 159 20.77 -14.82 2.30
C ALA A 159 20.18 -14.52 0.91
N ALA A 160 21.03 -14.18 -0.05
CA ALA A 160 20.59 -13.87 -1.42
C ALA A 160 19.89 -15.07 -2.11
N ASP A 161 20.24 -16.30 -1.72
CA ASP A 161 19.67 -17.54 -2.25
C ASP A 161 18.33 -17.90 -1.60
N ASP A 162 18.05 -17.36 -0.41
CA ASP A 162 16.78 -17.56 0.28
C ASP A 162 15.63 -16.75 -0.37
N VAL A 163 15.97 -15.70 -1.12
CA VAL A 163 14.98 -14.77 -1.70
C VAL A 163 14.60 -15.26 -3.10
N PRO A 164 13.37 -15.79 -3.29
CA PRO A 164 12.93 -16.28 -4.57
C PRO A 164 12.71 -15.12 -5.55
N ALA A 165 12.59 -15.48 -6.84
CA ALA A 165 12.10 -14.54 -7.83
C ALA A 165 10.72 -14.03 -7.44
N LEU A 166 10.49 -12.74 -7.68
CA LEU A 166 9.27 -12.08 -7.27
C LEU A 166 8.06 -12.66 -8.03
N PRO A 167 6.97 -13.06 -7.34
CA PRO A 167 5.81 -13.66 -8.00
C PRO A 167 5.09 -12.63 -8.87
N ALA A 168 4.65 -13.06 -10.05
CA ALA A 168 3.80 -12.24 -10.91
C ALA A 168 2.40 -12.14 -10.30
N VAL A 169 2.15 -11.06 -9.55
CA VAL A 169 0.88 -10.83 -8.87
C VAL A 169 0.12 -9.67 -9.50
N LEU A 170 -1.19 -9.85 -9.66
CA LEU A 170 -2.11 -8.85 -10.19
C LEU A 170 -3.31 -8.76 -9.25
N PHE A 171 -3.56 -7.57 -8.72
CA PHE A 171 -4.70 -7.30 -7.81
C PHE A 171 -5.77 -6.43 -8.47
N ALA A 172 -5.77 -6.34 -9.80
CA ALA A 172 -6.66 -5.45 -10.56
C ALA A 172 -8.15 -5.75 -10.33
N HIS A 173 -8.48 -6.97 -9.92
CA HIS A 173 -9.87 -7.40 -9.71
C HIS A 173 -10.16 -7.81 -8.26
N ASP A 174 -9.18 -7.72 -7.35
CA ASP A 174 -9.32 -8.22 -5.98
C ASP A 174 -8.54 -7.37 -4.97
N ILE A 175 -9.04 -6.13 -4.81
CA ILE A 175 -8.57 -5.20 -3.78
C ILE A 175 -8.72 -5.78 -2.36
N PRO A 176 -9.81 -6.51 -2.00
CA PRO A 176 -9.91 -7.17 -0.70
C PRO A 176 -8.75 -8.13 -0.41
N THR A 177 -8.35 -8.97 -1.37
CA THR A 177 -7.16 -9.84 -1.22
C THR A 177 -5.88 -9.03 -1.06
N LEU A 178 -5.69 -7.96 -1.85
CA LEU A 178 -4.55 -7.06 -1.67
C LEU A 178 -4.48 -6.49 -0.25
N ASN A 179 -5.60 -6.02 0.28
CA ASN A 179 -5.69 -5.46 1.63
C ASN A 179 -5.35 -6.49 2.71
N ARG A 180 -5.78 -7.75 2.53
CA ARG A 180 -5.47 -8.87 3.43
C ARG A 180 -4.00 -9.26 3.41
N MET A 181 -3.25 -8.88 2.39
CA MET A 181 -1.84 -9.24 2.20
C MET A 181 -0.86 -8.09 2.44
N TRP A 182 -1.38 -6.88 2.69
CA TRP A 182 -0.59 -5.67 2.66
C TRP A 182 0.41 -5.57 3.81
N ASP A 183 -0.04 -5.77 5.04
CA ASP A 183 0.79 -5.73 6.26
C ASP A 183 0.26 -6.72 7.32
N ASP A 184 1.16 -7.15 8.20
CA ASP A 184 0.94 -8.17 9.22
C ASP A 184 0.55 -7.59 10.59
N MET A 185 0.51 -6.27 10.71
CA MET A 185 0.09 -5.57 11.94
C MET A 185 -1.41 -5.25 11.94
N SER A 186 -2.04 -5.24 10.76
CA SER A 186 -3.46 -4.97 10.63
C SER A 186 -4.32 -6.17 11.02
N LYS A 187 -5.52 -5.88 11.52
CA LYS A 187 -6.58 -6.89 11.73
C LYS A 187 -7.04 -7.62 10.45
N HIS A 188 -6.56 -7.18 9.28
CA HIS A 188 -6.91 -7.75 7.99
C HIS A 188 -5.95 -8.85 7.56
N TRP A 189 -4.81 -9.00 8.24
CA TRP A 189 -3.84 -10.04 7.93
C TRP A 189 -4.42 -11.43 8.17
N VAL A 190 -4.34 -12.29 7.15
CA VAL A 190 -4.87 -13.67 7.19
C VAL A 190 -3.76 -14.72 7.16
N ASN A 191 -2.52 -14.33 7.45
CA ASN A 191 -1.35 -15.22 7.41
C ASN A 191 -1.13 -15.92 6.05
N ASP A 192 -1.52 -15.27 4.95
CA ASP A 192 -1.34 -15.76 3.57
C ASP A 192 -0.67 -14.70 2.69
N SER A 193 0.32 -15.11 1.90
CA SER A 193 0.99 -14.24 0.94
C SER A 193 1.44 -15.00 -0.31
N LYS A 194 1.67 -14.28 -1.40
CA LYS A 194 2.24 -14.87 -2.63
C LYS A 194 3.75 -15.08 -2.49
N LEU A 195 4.41 -14.40 -1.56
CA LEU A 195 5.82 -14.53 -1.29
C LEU A 195 6.04 -15.29 0.03
N HIS A 196 6.78 -16.40 -0.05
CA HIS A 196 7.21 -17.16 1.10
C HIS A 196 8.73 -17.24 1.14
N ILE A 197 9.34 -16.99 2.30
CA ILE A 197 10.78 -17.12 2.50
C ILE A 197 11.00 -17.98 3.74
N LYS A 198 11.75 -19.09 3.61
CA LYS A 198 11.95 -20.09 4.68
C LYS A 198 10.65 -20.57 5.32
N GLY A 199 9.61 -20.77 4.50
CA GLY A 199 8.27 -21.19 4.94
C GLY A 199 7.45 -20.11 5.66
N VAL A 200 7.93 -18.87 5.75
CA VAL A 200 7.20 -17.74 6.35
C VAL A 200 6.56 -16.90 5.25
N ALA A 201 5.25 -16.65 5.37
CA ALA A 201 4.52 -15.74 4.48
C ALA A 201 4.98 -14.29 4.70
N ILE A 202 5.35 -13.60 3.63
CA ILE A 202 5.88 -12.24 3.66
C ILE A 202 4.86 -11.27 3.08
N VAL A 203 4.35 -10.37 3.91
CA VAL A 203 3.42 -9.31 3.49
C VAL A 203 4.03 -8.33 2.49
N ILE A 204 3.18 -7.72 1.67
CA ILE A 204 3.57 -6.89 0.53
C ILE A 204 4.34 -5.64 0.95
N VAL A 205 4.06 -5.08 2.12
CA VAL A 205 4.77 -3.89 2.65
C VAL A 205 6.28 -4.13 2.74
N TYR A 206 6.72 -5.35 3.10
CA TYR A 206 8.13 -5.70 3.23
C TYR A 206 8.84 -5.99 1.91
N TRP A 207 8.11 -6.07 0.78
CA TRP A 207 8.73 -6.37 -0.51
C TRP A 207 9.72 -5.27 -0.93
N LYS A 208 9.47 -4.01 -0.55
CA LYS A 208 10.42 -2.91 -0.76
C LYS A 208 11.74 -3.22 -0.07
N ASP A 209 11.76 -3.54 1.22
CA ASP A 209 13.01 -3.79 1.96
C ASP A 209 13.76 -5.06 1.52
N ILE A 210 13.03 -6.09 1.06
CA ILE A 210 13.61 -7.35 0.58
C ILE A 210 14.31 -7.15 -0.77
N TYR A 211 13.67 -6.44 -1.70
CA TYR A 211 14.14 -6.35 -3.08
C TYR A 211 14.89 -5.03 -3.41
N THR A 212 14.80 -3.99 -2.58
CA THR A 212 15.61 -2.78 -2.77
C THR A 212 17.03 -3.01 -2.28
N SER A 213 18.04 -2.64 -3.06
CA SER A 213 19.41 -2.62 -2.56
C SER A 213 19.71 -1.28 -1.90
N LYS A 214 19.94 -1.26 -0.58
CA LYS A 214 20.45 -0.07 0.14
C LYS A 214 21.96 0.09 -0.02
N SER A 215 22.67 -0.96 -0.41
CA SER A 215 24.13 -1.00 -0.58
C SER A 215 24.53 -1.23 -2.03
N ASN A 216 25.75 -0.83 -2.41
CA ASN A 216 26.37 -1.11 -3.73
C ASN A 216 26.58 -2.62 -4.03
N ILE A 217 26.03 -3.49 -3.19
CA ILE A 217 26.05 -4.93 -3.37
C ILE A 217 24.96 -5.27 -4.38
N ASN A 218 25.27 -6.16 -5.32
CA ASN A 218 24.38 -6.63 -6.38
C ASN A 218 23.21 -7.51 -5.85
N TRP A 219 22.42 -6.98 -4.93
CA TRP A 219 21.27 -7.65 -4.33
C TRP A 219 20.04 -7.51 -5.24
N LYS A 220 19.78 -8.53 -6.08
CA LYS A 220 18.56 -8.70 -6.90
C LYS A 220 18.03 -7.41 -7.57
N LEU A 221 18.90 -6.46 -7.95
CA LEU A 221 18.53 -5.08 -8.36
C LEU A 221 17.44 -5.01 -9.44
N ARG A 222 17.43 -5.98 -10.36
CA ARG A 222 16.50 -5.98 -11.49
C ARG A 222 15.06 -6.31 -11.10
N GLN A 223 14.85 -7.03 -9.99
CA GLN A 223 13.51 -7.49 -9.62
C GLN A 223 12.64 -6.36 -9.04
N TRP A 224 13.21 -5.48 -8.22
CA TRP A 224 12.46 -4.35 -7.67
C TRP A 224 11.99 -3.37 -8.75
N LYS A 225 12.83 -3.12 -9.78
CA LYS A 225 12.50 -2.16 -10.86
C LYS A 225 11.17 -2.50 -11.55
N GLY A 226 10.88 -3.78 -11.77
CA GLY A 226 9.65 -4.22 -12.44
C GLY A 226 8.40 -4.07 -11.59
N ILE A 227 8.50 -4.21 -10.27
CA ILE A 227 7.33 -4.16 -9.38
C ILE A 227 7.12 -2.80 -8.70
N LYS A 228 8.14 -1.94 -8.63
CA LYS A 228 8.10 -0.68 -7.87
C LYS A 228 6.83 0.14 -8.16
N GLY A 229 6.46 0.28 -9.43
CA GLY A 229 5.26 1.02 -9.82
C GLY A 229 3.97 0.37 -9.29
N ASN A 230 3.83 -0.94 -9.46
CA ASN A 230 2.68 -1.68 -8.94
C ASN A 230 2.61 -1.64 -7.41
N TRP A 231 3.74 -1.82 -6.72
CA TRP A 231 3.81 -1.74 -5.26
C TRP A 231 3.31 -0.39 -4.75
N PHE A 232 3.70 0.70 -5.41
CA PHE A 232 3.22 2.03 -5.04
C PHE A 232 1.72 2.19 -5.30
N ASN A 233 1.24 1.73 -6.46
CA ASN A 233 -0.19 1.75 -6.78
C ASN A 233 -1.01 0.96 -5.76
N TRP A 234 -0.51 -0.20 -5.32
CA TRP A 234 -1.12 -0.98 -4.24
C TRP A 234 -1.15 -0.23 -2.92
N LYS A 235 -0.04 0.41 -2.53
CA LYS A 235 0.03 1.23 -1.31
C LYS A 235 -1.11 2.26 -1.28
N VAL A 236 -1.25 3.02 -2.37
CA VAL A 236 -2.24 4.11 -2.49
C VAL A 236 -3.66 3.57 -2.39
N ILE A 237 -3.96 2.46 -3.07
CA ILE A 237 -5.28 1.83 -3.03
C ILE A 237 -5.59 1.30 -1.64
N VAL A 238 -4.66 0.57 -1.02
CA VAL A 238 -4.88 0.01 0.32
C VAL A 238 -5.09 1.12 1.35
N GLN A 239 -4.32 2.20 1.27
CA GLN A 239 -4.50 3.36 2.13
C GLN A 239 -5.93 3.93 1.98
N ARG A 240 -6.37 4.21 0.76
CA ARG A 240 -7.74 4.71 0.51
C ARG A 240 -8.81 3.72 0.97
N TYR A 241 -8.62 2.43 0.70
CA TYR A 241 -9.56 1.37 1.06
C TYR A 241 -9.76 1.26 2.58
N ARG A 242 -8.74 1.63 3.37
CA ARG A 242 -8.76 1.59 4.84
C ARG A 242 -9.25 2.87 5.50
N GLU A 243 -9.41 3.97 4.77
CA GLU A 243 -9.94 5.23 5.31
C GLU A 243 -11.42 5.15 5.71
N GLY A 244 -12.14 4.12 5.25
CA GLY A 244 -13.54 3.92 5.57
C GLY A 244 -13.97 2.46 5.52
N MET A 245 -15.27 2.24 5.40
CA MET A 245 -15.82 0.90 5.21
C MET A 245 -15.66 0.47 3.74
N PRO A 246 -15.51 -0.84 3.45
CA PRO A 246 -15.47 -1.35 2.08
C PRO A 246 -16.61 -0.84 1.19
N ASP A 247 -17.82 -0.77 1.74
CA ASP A 247 -19.00 -0.29 1.01
C ASP A 247 -18.90 1.19 0.65
N GLN A 248 -18.30 2.01 1.52
CA GLN A 248 -18.06 3.43 1.24
C GLN A 248 -17.00 3.61 0.15
N PHE A 249 -15.96 2.77 0.16
CA PHE A 249 -14.96 2.75 -0.90
C PHE A 249 -15.62 2.43 -2.25
N TRP A 250 -16.38 1.34 -2.32
CA TRP A 250 -17.02 0.96 -3.57
C TRP A 250 -18.12 1.93 -4.00
N ALA A 251 -18.87 2.52 -3.08
CA ALA A 251 -19.82 3.58 -3.39
C ALA A 251 -19.13 4.81 -4.02
N ALA A 252 -17.96 5.20 -3.52
CA ALA A 252 -17.18 6.30 -4.08
C ALA A 252 -16.57 5.97 -5.45
N PHE A 253 -16.27 4.69 -5.69
CA PHE A 253 -15.66 4.19 -6.93
C PHE A 253 -16.64 3.34 -7.74
N SER A 254 -17.90 3.77 -7.85
CA SER A 254 -18.89 3.15 -8.72
C SER A 254 -19.57 4.18 -9.62
N GLU A 255 -19.80 3.80 -10.87
CA GLU A 255 -20.58 4.59 -11.82
C GLU A 255 -21.72 3.73 -12.35
N LYS A 256 -22.97 4.24 -12.25
CA LYS A 256 -24.19 3.52 -12.69
C LYS A 256 -24.33 2.12 -12.05
N GLY A 257 -23.89 1.97 -10.80
CA GLY A 257 -23.94 0.72 -10.05
C GLY A 257 -22.86 -0.30 -10.42
N GLN A 258 -21.91 0.05 -11.31
CA GLN A 258 -20.75 -0.79 -11.62
C GLN A 258 -19.50 -0.19 -10.98
N HIS A 259 -18.69 -1.06 -10.36
CA HIS A 259 -17.41 -0.64 -9.78
C HIS A 259 -16.45 -0.19 -10.89
N LEU A 260 -15.74 0.91 -10.65
CA LEU A 260 -14.69 1.38 -11.53
C LEU A 260 -13.55 0.35 -11.61
N GLY A 261 -12.94 0.24 -12.79
CA GLY A 261 -11.75 -0.59 -12.96
C GLY A 261 -10.55 -0.06 -12.19
N TYR A 262 -9.60 -0.95 -11.87
CA TYR A 262 -8.39 -0.62 -11.10
C TYR A 262 -7.63 0.62 -11.60
N LYS A 263 -7.45 0.76 -12.92
CA LYS A 263 -6.77 1.92 -13.51
C LYS A 263 -7.55 3.22 -13.30
N ALA A 264 -8.88 3.19 -13.48
CA ALA A 264 -9.74 4.35 -13.27
C ALA A 264 -9.71 4.81 -11.79
N ILE A 265 -9.69 3.86 -10.85
CA ILE A 265 -9.52 4.17 -9.42
C ILE A 265 -8.16 4.87 -9.18
N LEU A 266 -7.07 4.38 -9.77
CA LEU A 266 -5.75 5.00 -9.64
C LEU A 266 -5.68 6.40 -10.24
N GLU A 267 -6.29 6.60 -11.42
CA GLU A 267 -6.37 7.92 -12.07
C GLU A 267 -7.14 8.90 -11.20
N TRP A 268 -8.28 8.49 -10.65
CA TRP A 268 -9.08 9.31 -9.74
C TRP A 268 -8.28 9.68 -8.48
N LEU A 269 -7.60 8.71 -7.85
CA LEU A 269 -6.73 8.95 -6.68
C LEU A 269 -5.50 9.80 -7.00
N SER A 270 -5.02 9.75 -8.24
CA SER A 270 -3.94 10.62 -8.72
C SER A 270 -4.43 12.06 -8.82
N LEU A 271 -5.60 12.29 -9.43
CA LEU A 271 -6.22 13.61 -9.52
C LEU A 271 -6.51 14.21 -8.13
N GLU A 272 -7.10 13.42 -7.23
CA GLU A 272 -7.39 13.85 -5.87
C GLU A 272 -6.12 14.28 -5.12
N ARG A 273 -5.02 13.53 -5.27
CA ARG A 273 -3.72 13.89 -4.65
C ARG A 273 -3.11 15.13 -5.29
N LYS A 274 -3.19 15.28 -6.60
CA LYS A 274 -2.71 16.50 -7.30
C LYS A 274 -3.43 17.73 -6.77
N GLU A 275 -4.75 17.66 -6.64
CA GLU A 275 -5.55 18.77 -6.10
C GLU A 275 -5.20 19.08 -4.64
N LYS A 276 -5.12 18.06 -3.77
CA LYS A 276 -4.71 18.25 -2.36
C LYS A 276 -3.31 18.87 -2.25
N ASN A 277 -2.36 18.39 -3.05
CA ASN A 277 -1.00 18.92 -3.07
C ASN A 277 -0.99 20.36 -3.57
N HIS A 278 -1.78 20.68 -4.60
CA HIS A 278 -1.90 22.03 -5.12
C HIS A 278 -2.40 23.01 -4.05
N GLN A 279 -3.52 22.67 -3.40
CA GLN A 279 -4.08 23.48 -2.31
C GLN A 279 -3.10 23.67 -1.15
N LEU A 280 -2.35 22.62 -0.78
CA LEU A 280 -1.37 22.71 0.30
C LEU A 280 -0.16 23.56 -0.11
N ALA A 281 0.32 23.42 -1.35
CA ALA A 281 1.42 24.23 -1.87
C ALA A 281 1.04 25.72 -1.95
N GLU A 282 -0.18 26.05 -2.35
CA GLU A 282 -0.68 27.44 -2.33
C GLU A 282 -0.75 27.99 -0.91
N LYS A 283 -1.19 27.20 0.08
CA LYS A 283 -1.16 27.59 1.49
C LYS A 283 0.27 27.86 1.98
N ILE A 284 1.23 27.01 1.60
CA ILE A 284 2.64 27.19 1.96
C ILE A 284 3.22 28.45 1.29
N LYS A 285 2.92 28.69 0.00
CA LYS A 285 3.33 29.91 -0.70
C LYS A 285 2.79 31.16 0.00
N ALA A 286 1.52 31.14 0.41
CA ALA A 286 0.91 32.22 1.17
C ALA A 286 1.56 32.40 2.56
N GLU A 287 1.86 31.31 3.28
CA GLU A 287 2.49 31.34 4.61
C GLU A 287 3.88 32.02 4.57
N TYR A 288 4.71 31.71 3.58
CA TYR A 288 6.08 32.26 3.49
C TYR A 288 6.17 33.60 2.76
N GLY A 289 5.17 33.95 1.94
CA GLY A 289 5.10 35.22 1.22
C GLY A 289 6.42 35.59 0.52
N GLY A 290 7.00 36.74 0.88
CA GLY A 290 8.24 37.23 0.30
C GLY A 290 9.49 36.38 0.58
N GLN A 291 9.47 35.52 1.61
CA GLN A 291 10.57 34.61 1.93
C GLN A 291 10.51 33.29 1.16
N PHE A 292 9.44 33.05 0.39
CA PHE A 292 9.23 31.78 -0.29
C PHE A 292 10.40 31.41 -1.21
N SER A 293 10.87 32.34 -2.03
CA SER A 293 11.99 32.09 -2.96
C SER A 293 13.32 31.80 -2.26
N GLN A 294 13.51 32.30 -1.04
CA GLN A 294 14.71 32.06 -0.25
C GLN A 294 14.69 30.65 0.35
N VAL A 295 13.57 30.27 0.99
CA VAL A 295 13.43 29.00 1.70
C VAL A 295 13.23 27.82 0.73
N PHE A 296 12.44 28.01 -0.32
CA PHE A 296 12.08 26.96 -1.28
C PHE A 296 12.94 27.04 -2.55
N SER A 297 14.25 27.10 -2.39
CA SER A 297 15.19 27.09 -3.50
C SER A 297 16.24 25.99 -3.39
N TYR A 298 16.87 25.66 -4.52
CA TYR A 298 18.00 24.74 -4.57
C TYR A 298 19.05 25.26 -5.55
N LYS A 299 20.31 24.89 -5.32
CA LYS A 299 21.44 25.29 -6.17
C LYS A 299 21.71 24.20 -7.21
N LYS A 300 21.68 24.55 -8.49
CA LYS A 300 22.06 23.67 -9.61
C LYS A 300 23.00 24.43 -10.54
N ASN A 301 24.17 23.85 -10.82
CA ASN A 301 25.19 24.46 -11.70
C ASN A 301 25.53 25.91 -11.32
N GLY A 302 25.66 26.19 -10.01
CA GLY A 302 25.98 27.53 -9.52
C GLY A 302 24.81 28.52 -9.47
N LYS A 303 23.66 28.21 -10.09
CA LYS A 303 22.46 29.06 -10.11
C LYS A 303 21.45 28.61 -9.06
N ILE A 304 20.71 29.56 -8.49
CA ILE A 304 19.62 29.30 -7.54
C ILE A 304 18.32 29.15 -8.34
N HIS A 305 17.61 28.05 -8.12
CA HIS A 305 16.31 27.75 -8.71
C HIS A 305 15.25 27.66 -7.62
N VAL A 306 14.14 28.36 -7.80
CA VAL A 306 12.97 28.23 -6.91
C VAL A 306 12.21 26.96 -7.28
N LYS A 307 11.80 26.17 -6.29
CA LYS A 307 10.99 24.98 -6.48
C LYS A 307 9.60 25.38 -6.99
N SER A 308 9.21 24.84 -8.15
CA SER A 308 7.91 25.11 -8.78
C SER A 308 6.90 23.98 -8.62
N ARG A 309 7.35 22.74 -8.43
CA ARG A 309 6.48 21.56 -8.28
C ARG A 309 5.85 21.54 -6.88
N ASP A 310 4.53 21.37 -6.81
CA ASP A 310 3.78 21.38 -5.55
C ASP A 310 4.28 20.31 -4.55
N CYS A 311 4.61 19.10 -5.04
CA CYS A 311 5.15 18.03 -4.22
C CYS A 311 6.54 18.38 -3.62
N ASP A 312 7.39 19.07 -4.37
CA ASP A 312 8.71 19.50 -3.91
C ASP A 312 8.64 20.60 -2.85
N ILE A 313 7.64 21.48 -2.99
CA ILE A 313 7.35 22.52 -2.01
C ILE A 313 6.92 21.87 -0.69
N ILE A 314 5.96 20.94 -0.74
CA ILE A 314 5.45 20.24 0.46
C ILE A 314 6.56 19.45 1.16
N LYS A 315 7.41 18.72 0.42
CA LYS A 315 8.55 17.98 0.99
C LYS A 315 9.50 18.91 1.74
N GLN A 316 9.88 20.03 1.13
CA GLN A 316 10.76 21.01 1.79
C GLN A 316 10.07 21.59 3.03
N TYR A 317 8.77 21.92 2.95
CA TYR A 317 8.02 22.46 4.08
C TYR A 317 8.02 21.51 5.29
N TYR A 318 7.75 20.22 5.08
CA TYR A 318 7.81 19.23 6.15
C TYR A 318 9.21 19.07 6.74
N LYS A 319 10.25 19.16 5.91
CA LYS A 319 11.63 19.17 6.38
C LYS A 319 11.93 20.39 7.25
N GLU A 320 11.53 21.59 6.82
CA GLU A 320 11.72 22.83 7.59
C GLU A 320 10.95 22.82 8.92
N LYS A 321 9.76 22.20 8.95
CA LYS A 321 8.94 22.06 10.17
C LYS A 321 9.35 20.88 11.05
N GLY A 322 10.31 20.05 10.64
CA GLY A 322 10.70 18.84 11.38
C GLY A 322 9.62 17.76 11.45
N ILE A 323 8.67 17.74 10.50
CA ILE A 323 7.58 16.77 10.46
C ILE A 323 8.09 15.47 9.82
N VAL A 324 8.38 14.49 10.67
CA VAL A 324 8.81 13.15 10.27
C VAL A 324 7.65 12.43 9.58
N GLY A 325 7.77 12.18 8.26
CA GLY A 325 6.75 11.53 7.45
C GLY A 325 6.46 12.22 6.10
N GLY A 326 7.00 13.42 5.90
CA GLY A 326 6.83 14.17 4.65
C GLY A 326 7.47 13.54 3.41
N ASP A 327 8.41 12.62 3.61
CA ASP A 327 9.11 11.94 2.52
C ASP A 327 8.21 10.96 1.76
N GLU A 328 7.05 10.59 2.32
CA GLU A 328 6.08 9.71 1.67
C GLU A 328 5.28 10.38 0.54
N ALA A 329 5.44 11.69 0.32
CA ALA A 329 5.00 12.37 -0.90
C ALA A 329 5.84 11.95 -2.13
N GLU A 330 6.21 10.67 -2.22
CA GLU A 330 6.95 10.10 -3.33
C GLU A 330 6.10 10.26 -4.61
N GLU A 331 6.76 10.90 -5.57
CA GLU A 331 6.25 11.31 -6.85
C GLU A 331 6.03 10.05 -7.70
N ILE A 332 4.77 9.60 -7.83
CA ILE A 332 4.37 8.81 -9.01
C ILE A 332 4.25 9.78 -10.20
N ASP A 333 5.36 10.41 -10.55
CA ASP A 333 5.47 11.09 -11.84
C ASP A 333 6.58 10.37 -12.61
N SER A 334 6.26 9.15 -13.01
CA SER A 334 7.07 8.40 -13.97
C SER A 334 6.18 8.00 -15.13
N GLY A 335 5.74 9.05 -15.83
CA GLY A 335 5.07 8.97 -17.12
C GLY A 335 5.29 10.21 -17.96
N GLU A 336 6.32 11.02 -17.68
CA GLU A 336 6.86 11.94 -18.69
C GLU A 336 7.61 11.04 -19.69
N VAL A 337 6.90 10.64 -20.74
CA VAL A 337 7.50 10.15 -21.98
C VAL A 337 8.38 11.30 -22.46
N GLY A 338 9.69 11.15 -22.27
CA GLY A 338 10.64 12.07 -22.87
C GLY A 338 10.49 11.98 -24.38
N ASP A 339 9.93 13.03 -24.97
CA ASP A 339 10.19 13.35 -26.37
C ASP A 339 11.66 13.78 -26.46
N GLU A 340 12.54 12.82 -26.75
CA GLU A 340 13.86 13.05 -27.33
C GLU A 340 13.80 12.99 -28.86
#